data_AF-A0A6V7L942-F1
#
_entry.id   AF-A0A6V7L942-F1
#
_cell.length_a   1.000
_cell.length_b   1.000
_cell.length_c   1.000
_cell.angle_alpha   90.00
_cell.angle_beta   90.00
_cell.angle_gamma   90.00
#
_symmetry.space_group_name_H-M   'P 1'
#
loop_
_entity.id
_entity.type
_entity.pdbx_description
1 polymer ?
#
loop_
_entity_poly.entity_id
_entity_poly.type
_entity_poly.pdbx_seq_one_letter_code
_entity_poly.pdbx_strand_id
1 'polypeptide(L)' 'LQTHQWSESTIKTVVRSNWQVRGGTVERSMQMIVTPRVRKEARAHFKCSHLEGAELEDQGEDGTALTHWEKRVFE' A
#
# COMPACT_ATOMS: atom_id res chain seq x y z
N LEU A 1 -17.73 -14.16 -1.51
CA LEU A 1 -16.61 -14.86 -0.83
C LEU A 1 -15.48 -13.85 -0.73
N GLN A 2 -15.04 -13.48 0.48
CA GLN A 2 -13.83 -12.68 0.63
C GLN A 2 -12.64 -13.64 0.52
N THR A 3 -12.14 -13.82 -0.70
CA THR A 3 -11.15 -14.84 -1.09
C THR A 3 -9.77 -14.61 -0.50
N HIS A 4 -9.48 -13.37 -0.07
CA HIS A 4 -8.18 -13.02 0.46
C HIS A 4 -8.28 -12.75 1.96
N GLN A 5 -7.62 -13.60 2.74
CA GLN A 5 -7.48 -13.48 4.19
C GLN A 5 -5.99 -13.52 4.52
N TRP A 6 -5.48 -12.49 5.19
CA TRP A 6 -4.08 -12.39 5.57
C TRP A 6 -3.95 -11.86 7.00
N SER A 7 -2.80 -12.12 7.61
CA SER A 7 -2.43 -11.51 8.89
C SER A 7 -2.03 -10.04 8.69
N GLU A 8 -2.32 -9.21 9.70
CA GLU A 8 -1.84 -7.82 9.82
C GLU A 8 -0.31 -7.69 9.84
N SER A 9 0.42 -8.80 10.05
CA SER A 9 1.88 -8.86 9.91
C SER A 9 2.37 -9.07 8.47
N THR A 10 1.46 -9.39 7.53
CA THR A 10 1.76 -9.62 6.12
C THR A 10 1.24 -8.48 5.26
N ILE A 11 -0.08 -8.27 5.25
CA ILE A 11 -0.73 -7.14 4.59
C ILE A 11 -1.52 -6.37 5.64
N LYS A 12 -1.38 -5.06 5.63
CA LYS A 12 -2.04 -4.17 6.58
C LYS A 12 -2.70 -3.02 5.83
N THR A 13 -3.93 -2.71 6.20
CA THR A 13 -4.62 -1.49 5.76
C THR A 13 -4.03 -0.28 6.48
N VAL A 14 -3.51 0.66 5.70
CA VAL A 14 -2.97 1.93 6.18
C VAL A 14 -3.89 3.06 5.73
N VAL A 15 -4.39 3.83 6.69
CA VAL A 15 -5.27 4.98 6.43
C VAL A 15 -4.49 6.28 6.63
N ARG A 16 -4.60 7.20 5.66
CA ARG A 16 -4.06 8.55 5.72
C ARG A 16 -5.22 9.54 5.64
N SER A 17 -5.48 10.24 6.73
CA SER A 17 -6.62 11.17 6.86
C SER A 17 -6.43 12.51 6.14
N ASN A 18 -5.18 12.92 5.89
CA ASN A 18 -4.84 14.21 5.28
C ASN A 18 -4.24 14.03 3.88
N TRP A 19 -4.79 13.12 3.06
CA TRP A 19 -4.28 12.87 1.71
C TRP A 19 -4.63 14.05 0.80
N GLN A 20 -3.61 14.77 0.34
CA GLN A 20 -3.80 15.96 -0.48
C GLN A 20 -4.30 15.61 -1.87
N VAL A 21 -5.35 16.31 -2.31
CA VAL A 21 -5.90 16.23 -3.67
C VAL A 21 -6.14 17.63 -4.20
N ARG A 22 -6.47 17.76 -5.49
CA ARG A 22 -6.87 19.04 -6.05
C ARG A 22 -8.14 19.53 -5.34
N GLY A 23 -8.03 20.64 -4.61
CA GLY A 23 -9.16 21.28 -3.93
C GLY A 23 -9.39 20.88 -2.47
N GLY A 24 -8.51 20.09 -1.85
CA GLY A 24 -8.62 19.78 -0.43
C GLY A 24 -7.82 18.55 0.01
N THR A 25 -8.33 17.88 1.04
CA THR A 25 -7.79 16.62 1.55
C THR A 25 -8.89 15.58 1.63
N VAL A 26 -8.54 14.32 1.43
CA VAL A 26 -9.43 13.16 1.59
C VAL A 26 -8.79 12.14 2.52
N GLU A 27 -9.62 11.26 3.06
CA GLU A 27 -9.11 10.03 3.66
C GLU A 27 -8.76 9.04 2.56
N ARG A 28 -7.55 8.48 2.61
CA ARG A 28 -7.10 7.44 1.69
C ARG A 28 -6.73 6.18 2.45
N SER A 29 -7.30 5.05 2.05
CA SER A 29 -7.00 3.72 2.56
C SER A 29 -6.15 2.96 1.54
N MET A 30 -5.08 2.31 1.99
CA MET A 30 -4.12 1.60 1.14
C MET A 30 -3.80 0.24 1.74
N GLN A 31 -3.75 -0.80 0.92
CA GLN A 31 -3.30 -2.13 1.34
C GLN A 31 -1.78 -2.21 1.16
N MET A 32 -1.03 -2.42 2.24
CA MET A 32 0.43 -2.46 2.19
C MET A 32 0.98 -3.82 2.61
N ILE A 33 1.95 -4.36 1.87
CA ILE A 33 2.77 -5.47 2.35
C ILE A 33 3.78 -4.95 3.38
N VAL A 34 3.66 -5.42 4.62
CA VAL A 34 4.39 -4.90 5.79
C VAL A 34 5.46 -5.85 6.35
N THR A 35 5.77 -6.93 5.62
CA THR A 35 6.80 -7.89 6.03
C THR A 35 8.18 -7.23 6.21
N PRO A 36 9.07 -7.76 7.07
CA PRO A 36 10.33 -7.10 7.40
C PRO A 36 11.22 -6.78 6.20
N ARG A 37 11.28 -7.68 5.21
CA ARG A 37 12.09 -7.48 4.00
C ARG A 37 11.48 -6.41 3.10
N VAL A 38 10.18 -6.47 2.82
CA VAL A 38 9.51 -5.47 1.97
C VAL A 38 9.60 -4.08 2.60
N ARG A 39 9.36 -3.96 3.91
CA ARG A 39 9.54 -2.70 4.63
C ARG A 39 10.97 -2.17 4.52
N LYS A 40 11.98 -3.02 4.67
CA LYS A 40 13.39 -2.62 4.53
C LYS A 40 13.66 -2.08 3.12
N GLU A 41 13.24 -2.79 2.08
CA GLU A 41 13.48 -2.40 0.70
C GLU A 41 12.71 -1.14 0.30
N ALA A 42 11.43 -1.00 0.70
CA ALA A 42 10.65 0.21 0.45
C ALA A 42 11.29 1.45 1.09
N ARG A 43 11.75 1.33 2.35
CA ARG A 43 12.48 2.41 3.04
C ARG A 43 13.78 2.78 2.34
N ALA A 44 14.52 1.78 1.85
CA ALA A 44 15.77 2.01 1.13
C ALA A 44 15.52 2.67 -0.23
N HIS A 45 14.53 2.20 -0.98
CA HIS A 45 14.16 2.71 -2.30
C HIS A 45 13.73 4.20 -2.26
N PHE A 46 12.81 4.55 -1.35
CA PHE A 46 12.30 5.93 -1.22
C PHE A 46 13.10 6.80 -0.25
N LYS A 47 14.13 6.26 0.39
CA LYS A 47 14.91 6.94 1.46
C LYS A 47 14.02 7.53 2.57
N CYS A 48 12.95 6.83 2.94
CA CYS A 48 12.00 7.27 3.95
C CYS A 48 11.86 6.21 5.06
N SER A 49 12.40 6.48 6.25
CA SER A 49 12.42 5.55 7.38
C SER A 49 11.04 5.26 7.99
N HIS A 50 10.06 6.14 7.75
CA HIS A 50 8.72 6.03 8.31
C HIS A 50 7.80 5.09 7.52
N LEU A 51 8.19 4.66 6.32
CA LEU A 51 7.35 3.77 5.50
C LEU A 51 7.07 2.46 6.23
N GLU A 52 5.80 2.04 6.21
CA GLU A 52 5.30 0.82 6.83
C GLU A 52 5.60 -0.43 5.98
N GLY A 53 5.67 -0.25 4.66
CA GLY A 53 5.72 -1.33 3.67
C GLY A 53 5.68 -0.82 2.23
N ALA A 54 5.25 -1.68 1.32
CA ALA A 54 5.00 -1.36 -0.09
C ALA A 54 3.51 -1.50 -0.41
N GLU A 55 2.96 -0.53 -1.14
CA GLU A 55 1.55 -0.47 -1.52
C GLU A 55 1.22 -1.51 -2.61
N LEU A 56 0.11 -2.22 -2.44
CA LEU A 56 -0.49 -3.09 -3.45
C LEU A 56 -1.46 -2.28 -4.30
N GLU A 57 -1.54 -2.66 -5.58
CA GLU A 57 -2.42 -2.04 -6.59
C GLU A 57 -3.88 -1.96 -6.10
N ASP A 58 -4.44 -0.74 -6.17
CA ASP A 58 -5.81 -0.44 -5.75
C ASP A 58 -6.82 -0.34 -6.92
N GLN A 59 -6.34 -0.47 -8.16
CA GLN A 59 -7.15 -0.40 -9.38
C GLN A 59 -7.22 -1.73 -10.15
N GLY A 60 -8.25 -1.86 -10.98
CA GLY A 60 -8.50 -3.04 -11.82
C GLY A 60 -9.38 -4.09 -11.13
N GLU A 61 -9.47 -5.25 -11.78
CA GLU A 61 -10.25 -6.41 -11.30
C GLU A 61 -9.38 -7.38 -10.47
N ASP A 62 -9.95 -8.52 -10.06
CA ASP A 62 -9.30 -9.53 -9.20
C ASP A 62 -7.94 -10.04 -9.71
N GLY A 63 -7.67 -9.93 -11.02
CA GLY A 63 -6.38 -10.28 -11.61
C GLY A 63 -5.30 -9.20 -11.45
N THR A 64 -5.68 -7.98 -11.06
CA THR A 64 -4.80 -6.80 -11.00
C THR A 64 -4.68 -6.27 -9.57
N ALA A 65 -5.82 -5.93 -8.96
CA ALA A 65 -5.85 -5.38 -7.61
C ALA A 65 -5.30 -6.41 -6.61
N LEU A 66 -4.52 -5.96 -5.64
CA LEU A 66 -3.89 -6.79 -4.60
C LEU A 66 -2.85 -7.83 -5.08
N THR A 67 -2.64 -7.99 -6.39
CA THR A 67 -1.68 -8.96 -6.94
C THR A 67 -0.43 -8.30 -7.52
N HIS A 68 -0.47 -6.99 -7.75
CA HIS A 68 0.66 -6.17 -8.23
C HIS A 68 1.07 -5.12 -7.20
N TRP A 69 2.28 -4.57 -7.38
CA TRP A 69 2.68 -3.35 -6.71
C TRP A 69 1.93 -2.16 -7.30
N GLU A 70 1.57 -1.19 -6.47
CA GLU A 70 0.87 0.02 -6.92
C GLU A 70 1.66 0.75 -8.00
N LYS A 71 1.09 0.79 -9.21
CA LYS A 71 1.77 1.38 -10.36
C LYS A 71 2.19 2.82 -10.13
N ARG A 72 1.30 3.66 -9.59
CA ARG A 72 1.58 5.09 -9.34
C ARG A 72 2.81 5.34 -8.46
N VAL A 73 3.18 4.37 -7.63
CA VAL A 73 4.27 4.51 -6.66
C VAL A 73 5.58 3.93 -7.18
N PHE A 74 5.52 2.86 -7.98
CA PHE A 74 6.68 2.06 -8.35
C PHE A 74 7.04 2.09 -9.85
N GLU A 75 6.27 2.79 -10.70
CA GLU A 75 6.53 3.04 -12.12
C GLU A 75 6.39 4.53 -12.50
#